data_AF-A0A936JVB8-F1
#
_entry.id   AF-A0A936JVB8-F1
#
_cell.length_a   1.000
_cell.length_b   1.000
_cell.length_c   1.000
_cell.angle_alpha   90.00
_cell.angle_beta   90.00
_cell.angle_gamma   90.00
#
_symmetry.space_group_name_H-M   'P 1'
#
loop_
_entity.id
_entity.type
_entity.pdbx_description
1 polymer ?
#
loop_
_entity_poly.entity_id
_entity_poly.type
_entity_poly.pdbx_seq_one_letter_code
_entity_poly.pdbx_strand_id
1 'polypeptide(L)'
;MSAIDEDLVREYFEQNGFFVRQVRKYQVTARKKNDDEEIDLLIFNPGWQKGLGAPDFFLFGTELPKVHRAVVSVRAWHTERFTPNTLKSNPDIFRFVQEEVIKEVERYFPVDGETGTAKDLLKILVLPGLPTADPFKSESVRLLQEKGVDAILSFRSLLGDLISKVEINKSYRKSDTLQVMRILKNYDLLKDPQLDLFKR
;
A
#
# COMPACT_ATOMS: atom_id res chain seq x y z
N MET A 1 10.16 12.79 -7.09
CA MET A 1 10.41 12.51 -5.65
C MET A 1 9.47 11.39 -5.19
N SER A 2 9.38 10.25 -5.92
CA SER A 2 8.50 9.11 -5.55
C SER A 2 9.16 8.10 -4.61
N ALA A 3 10.48 8.18 -4.44
CA ALA A 3 11.24 7.18 -3.68
C ALA A 3 10.76 7.04 -2.22
N ILE A 4 10.46 8.14 -1.54
CA ILE A 4 10.03 8.09 -0.13
C ILE A 4 8.65 7.46 0.04
N ASP A 5 7.75 7.66 -0.93
CA ASP A 5 6.38 7.16 -0.89
C ASP A 5 6.39 5.63 -1.02
N GLU A 6 7.13 5.14 -2.02
CA GLU A 6 7.34 3.71 -2.25
C GLU A 6 8.12 3.05 -1.11
N ASP A 7 9.14 3.73 -0.56
CA ASP A 7 9.90 3.24 0.58
C ASP A 7 9.06 3.12 1.84
N LEU A 8 8.20 4.10 2.15
CA LEU A 8 7.26 4.01 3.27
C LEU A 8 6.34 2.80 3.15
N VAL A 9 5.80 2.57 1.96
CA VAL A 9 4.92 1.43 1.68
C VAL A 9 5.67 0.11 1.75
N ARG A 10 6.89 0.04 1.22
CA ARG A 10 7.77 -1.12 1.34
C ARG A 10 8.07 -1.44 2.80
N GLU A 11 8.54 -0.48 3.58
CA GLU A 11 8.84 -0.67 5.01
C GLU A 11 7.59 -1.13 5.78
N TYR A 12 6.42 -0.57 5.47
CA TYR A 12 5.16 -1.00 6.09
C TYR A 12 4.85 -2.48 5.87
N PHE A 13 4.91 -2.95 4.62
CA PHE A 13 4.65 -4.35 4.33
C PHE A 13 5.75 -5.27 4.90
N GLU A 14 7.02 -4.88 4.81
CA GLU A 14 8.14 -5.64 5.38
C GLU A 14 8.06 -5.76 6.91
N GLN A 15 7.72 -4.68 7.63
CA GLN A 15 7.49 -4.73 9.09
C GLN A 15 6.28 -5.60 9.46
N ASN A 16 5.37 -5.85 8.51
CA ASN A 16 4.24 -6.75 8.66
C ASN A 16 4.51 -8.18 8.16
N GLY A 17 5.76 -8.52 7.84
CA GLY A 17 6.18 -9.88 7.49
C GLY A 17 6.04 -10.24 6.01
N PHE A 18 5.77 -9.28 5.14
CA PHE A 18 5.68 -9.50 3.70
C PHE A 18 7.07 -9.46 3.05
N PHE A 19 7.26 -10.25 2.01
CA PHE A 19 8.29 -10.02 1.01
C PHE A 19 7.80 -8.99 0.01
N VAL A 20 8.60 -7.96 -0.22
CA VAL A 20 8.27 -6.86 -1.13
C VAL A 20 9.29 -6.81 -2.25
N ARG A 21 8.80 -6.75 -3.49
CA ARG A 21 9.60 -6.54 -4.68
C ARG A 21 9.20 -5.22 -5.34
N GLN A 22 10.16 -4.31 -5.43
CA GLN A 22 10.04 -3.12 -6.28
C GLN A 22 10.26 -3.52 -7.74
N VAL A 23 9.31 -3.19 -8.63
CA VAL A 23 9.41 -3.52 -10.07
C VAL A 23 10.34 -2.53 -10.81
N ARG A 24 10.61 -1.37 -10.18
CA ARG A 24 11.61 -0.30 -10.42
C ARG A 24 11.38 0.68 -11.59
N LYS A 25 11.71 1.94 -11.26
CA LYS A 25 11.76 3.15 -12.11
C LYS A 25 13.10 3.93 -12.10
N TYR A 26 14.19 3.33 -11.62
CA TYR A 26 15.49 4.03 -11.42
C TYR A 26 16.69 3.32 -12.07
N GLN A 27 16.57 2.98 -13.35
CA GLN A 27 17.72 3.06 -14.24
C GLN A 27 17.58 4.34 -15.06
N VAL A 28 18.46 5.31 -14.81
CA VAL A 28 18.65 6.48 -15.67
C VAL A 28 19.15 5.96 -17.01
N THR A 29 18.22 5.63 -17.90
CA THR A 29 18.49 5.40 -19.31
C THR A 29 17.68 6.44 -20.06
N ALA A 30 18.34 7.17 -20.97
CA ALA A 30 17.75 8.20 -21.83
C ALA A 30 16.79 7.61 -22.88
N ARG A 31 15.86 6.75 -22.46
CA ARG A 31 14.83 6.15 -23.30
C ARG A 31 13.47 6.58 -22.82
N LYS A 32 12.61 6.81 -23.80
CA LYS A 32 11.18 7.10 -23.64
C LYS A 32 10.58 6.00 -22.78
N LYS A 33 9.88 6.41 -21.72
CA LYS A 33 9.02 5.60 -20.86
C LYS A 33 8.23 4.61 -21.72
N ASN A 34 8.54 3.31 -21.64
CA ASN A 34 7.69 2.27 -22.22
C ASN A 34 6.56 1.98 -21.22
N ASP A 35 5.39 1.57 -21.73
CA ASP A 35 4.14 1.37 -20.99
C ASP A 35 4.19 0.26 -19.89
N ASP A 36 5.34 -0.32 -19.58
CA ASP A 36 5.52 -1.35 -18.53
C ASP A 36 5.74 -0.77 -17.10
N GLU A 37 5.71 0.56 -16.92
CA GLU A 37 6.05 1.23 -15.64
C GLU A 37 4.84 1.66 -14.79
N GLU A 38 3.91 0.73 -14.53
CA GLU A 38 2.60 1.05 -13.92
C GLU A 38 2.40 0.50 -12.49
N ILE A 39 3.26 -0.43 -12.07
CA ILE A 39 3.24 -1.06 -10.74
C ILE A 39 4.45 -0.61 -9.95
N ASP A 40 4.18 -0.22 -8.70
CA ASP A 40 5.23 0.22 -7.80
C ASP A 40 5.81 -0.98 -7.04
N LEU A 41 4.94 -1.81 -6.42
CA LEU A 41 5.37 -2.94 -5.60
C LEU A 41 4.55 -4.21 -5.87
N LEU A 42 5.23 -5.35 -5.77
CA LEU A 42 4.63 -6.66 -5.61
C LEU A 42 4.88 -7.14 -4.19
N ILE A 43 3.83 -7.63 -3.52
CA ILE A 43 3.94 -8.12 -2.15
C ILE A 43 3.49 -9.58 -2.05
N PHE A 44 4.17 -10.34 -1.20
CA PHE A 44 3.89 -11.73 -0.91
C PHE A 44 3.97 -11.98 0.59
N ASN A 45 2.94 -12.59 1.17
CA ASN A 45 2.83 -12.89 2.58
C ASN A 45 3.06 -14.39 2.85
N PRO A 46 4.26 -14.79 3.28
CA PRO A 46 4.52 -16.19 3.63
C PRO A 46 3.75 -16.65 4.88
N GLY A 47 3.27 -15.72 5.72
CA GLY A 47 2.48 -16.00 6.91
C GLY A 47 0.96 -16.00 6.66
N TRP A 48 0.52 -15.98 5.40
CA TRP A 48 -0.90 -15.99 5.05
C TRP A 48 -1.63 -17.22 5.59
N GLN A 49 -2.84 -17.01 6.09
CA GLN A 49 -3.66 -18.08 6.67
C GLN A 49 -4.89 -18.34 5.81
N LYS A 50 -5.01 -19.58 5.33
CA LYS A 50 -6.17 -20.03 4.56
C LYS A 50 -7.44 -19.97 5.41
N GLY A 51 -8.53 -19.47 4.83
CA GLY A 51 -9.86 -19.46 5.47
C GLY A 51 -10.23 -18.19 6.24
N LEU A 52 -9.37 -17.17 6.28
CA LEU A 52 -9.69 -15.86 6.91
C LEU A 52 -10.64 -14.96 6.09
N GLY A 53 -11.02 -15.39 4.88
CA GLY A 53 -11.85 -14.62 3.95
C GLY A 53 -11.09 -13.51 3.22
N ALA A 54 -11.80 -12.76 2.38
CA ALA A 54 -11.24 -11.58 1.71
C ALA A 54 -11.08 -10.42 2.72
N PRO A 55 -10.05 -9.57 2.58
CA PRO A 55 -9.92 -8.38 3.39
C PRO A 55 -11.02 -7.36 3.08
N ASP A 56 -11.30 -6.48 4.04
CA ASP A 56 -12.15 -5.32 3.81
C ASP A 56 -11.53 -4.35 2.79
N PHE A 57 -12.38 -3.55 2.13
CA PHE A 57 -11.93 -2.57 1.15
C PHE A 57 -10.98 -1.51 1.77
N PHE A 58 -11.14 -1.17 3.04
CA PHE A 58 -10.19 -0.33 3.76
C PHE A 58 -9.21 -1.21 4.52
N LEU A 59 -7.96 -1.27 4.07
CA LEU A 59 -6.93 -2.06 4.73
C LEU A 59 -6.41 -1.35 5.97
N PHE A 60 -6.41 -2.12 7.07
CA PHE A 60 -5.74 -1.82 8.32
C PHE A 60 -4.78 -2.95 8.65
N GLY A 61 -3.87 -2.74 9.62
CA GLY A 61 -2.91 -3.77 10.03
C GLY A 61 -3.54 -5.11 10.41
N THR A 62 -4.77 -5.10 10.93
CA THR A 62 -5.55 -6.31 11.29
C THR A 62 -6.02 -7.13 10.09
N GLU A 63 -6.13 -6.52 8.91
CA GLU A 63 -6.60 -7.16 7.68
C GLU A 63 -5.45 -7.77 6.87
N LEU A 64 -4.19 -7.38 7.16
CA LEU A 64 -3.02 -7.86 6.42
C LEU A 64 -2.83 -9.40 6.44
N PRO A 65 -3.13 -10.15 7.51
CA PRO A 65 -3.07 -11.61 7.47
C PRO A 65 -3.96 -12.26 6.42
N LYS A 66 -5.02 -11.57 5.95
CA LYS A 66 -5.91 -12.03 4.88
C LYS A 66 -5.32 -11.83 3.48
N VAL A 67 -4.30 -10.96 3.35
CA VAL A 67 -3.63 -10.66 2.08
C VAL A 67 -2.52 -11.68 1.85
N HIS A 68 -2.68 -12.54 0.86
CA HIS A 68 -1.63 -13.49 0.47
C HIS A 68 -0.62 -12.87 -0.48
N ARG A 69 -1.10 -12.34 -1.61
CA ARG A 69 -0.28 -11.68 -2.62
C ARG A 69 -1.04 -10.50 -3.19
N ALA A 70 -0.33 -9.42 -3.50
CA ALA A 70 -0.95 -8.25 -4.09
C ALA A 70 -0.02 -7.48 -5.02
N VAL A 71 -0.65 -6.79 -5.97
CA VAL A 71 -0.08 -5.69 -6.72
C VAL A 71 -0.43 -4.40 -5.99
N VAL A 72 0.57 -3.56 -5.76
CA VAL A 72 0.40 -2.30 -5.06
C VAL A 72 0.77 -1.14 -5.97
N SER A 73 -0.18 -0.23 -6.17
CA SER A 73 0.10 1.09 -6.76
C SER A 73 0.07 2.16 -5.68
N VAL A 74 1.09 3.02 -5.67
CA VAL A 74 1.32 4.08 -4.69
C VAL A 74 1.07 5.43 -5.36
N ARG A 75 0.14 6.19 -4.80
CA ARG A 75 -0.07 7.59 -5.17
C ARG A 75 0.60 8.49 -4.16
N ALA A 76 1.04 9.65 -4.60
CA ALA A 76 1.90 10.47 -3.78
C ALA A 76 1.18 11.04 -2.54
N TRP A 77 1.81 11.00 -1.36
CA TRP A 77 1.15 11.40 -0.10
C TRP A 77 0.72 12.88 -0.07
N HIS A 78 1.39 13.73 -0.85
CA HIS A 78 1.24 15.19 -0.85
C HIS A 78 0.20 15.68 -1.86
N THR A 79 -0.39 14.80 -2.67
CA THR A 79 -1.50 15.19 -3.54
C THR A 79 -2.77 15.41 -2.74
N GLU A 80 -3.68 16.24 -3.26
CA GLU A 80 -4.99 16.47 -2.65
C GLU A 80 -5.79 15.17 -2.47
N ARG A 81 -6.87 15.25 -1.67
CA ARG A 81 -7.75 14.10 -1.43
C ARG A 81 -8.34 13.59 -2.75
N PHE A 82 -8.39 12.28 -2.91
CA PHE A 82 -8.94 11.64 -4.12
C PHE A 82 -10.47 11.74 -4.10
N THR A 83 -10.99 12.86 -4.61
CA THR A 83 -12.43 13.08 -4.81
C THR A 83 -12.95 12.30 -6.03
N PRO A 84 -14.27 12.09 -6.15
CA PRO A 84 -14.85 11.42 -7.32
C PRO A 84 -14.44 12.08 -8.64
N ASN A 85 -14.38 13.42 -8.68
CA ASN A 85 -13.94 14.14 -9.87
C ASN A 85 -12.47 13.89 -10.22
N THR A 86 -11.59 13.84 -9.22
CA THR A 86 -10.15 13.57 -9.41
C THR A 86 -9.92 12.15 -9.94
N LEU A 87 -10.69 11.18 -9.44
CA LEU A 87 -10.64 9.80 -9.92
C LEU A 87 -11.15 9.68 -11.37
N LYS A 88 -12.20 10.43 -11.74
CA LYS A 88 -12.72 10.46 -13.12
C LYS A 88 -11.78 11.16 -14.10
N SER A 89 -11.10 12.21 -13.67
CA SER A 89 -10.20 13.00 -14.53
C SER A 89 -8.81 12.38 -14.71
N ASN A 90 -8.43 11.41 -13.87
CA ASN A 90 -7.11 10.77 -13.90
C ASN A 90 -7.23 9.24 -14.07
N PRO A 91 -7.51 8.75 -15.29
CA PRO A 91 -7.70 7.33 -15.55
C PRO A 91 -6.42 6.50 -15.32
N ASP A 92 -5.25 7.14 -15.36
CA ASP A 92 -3.94 6.49 -15.15
C ASP A 92 -3.78 5.91 -13.74
N ILE A 93 -4.67 6.24 -12.79
CA ILE A 93 -4.71 5.64 -11.46
C ILE A 93 -5.08 4.15 -11.53
N PHE A 94 -5.83 3.73 -12.54
CA PHE A 94 -6.40 2.39 -12.67
C PHE A 94 -5.61 1.44 -13.59
N ARG A 95 -4.52 1.94 -14.15
CA ARG A 95 -3.61 1.20 -15.04
C ARG A 95 -3.16 -0.15 -14.50
N PHE A 96 -2.74 -0.18 -13.23
CA PHE A 96 -2.31 -1.41 -12.54
C PHE A 96 -3.39 -2.49 -12.40
N VAL A 97 -4.65 -2.16 -12.68
CA VAL A 97 -5.79 -3.09 -12.62
C VAL A 97 -6.01 -3.83 -13.95
N GLN A 98 -5.42 -3.33 -15.04
CA GLN A 98 -5.61 -3.89 -16.39
C GLN A 98 -5.19 -5.37 -16.47
N GLU A 99 -5.94 -6.16 -17.22
CA GLU A 99 -5.71 -7.61 -17.29
C GLU A 99 -4.33 -7.96 -17.85
N GLU A 100 -3.83 -7.18 -18.80
CA GLU A 100 -2.52 -7.34 -19.41
C GLU A 100 -1.42 -7.23 -18.36
N VAL A 101 -1.51 -6.20 -17.52
CA VAL A 101 -0.60 -5.93 -16.42
C VAL A 101 -0.66 -7.07 -15.39
N ILE A 102 -1.86 -7.52 -15.03
CA ILE A 102 -2.05 -8.62 -14.08
C ILE A 102 -1.44 -9.93 -14.60
N LYS A 103 -1.67 -10.28 -15.87
CA LYS A 103 -1.14 -11.51 -16.50
C LYS A 103 0.40 -11.52 -16.53
N GLU A 104 1.02 -10.37 -16.71
CA GLU A 104 2.48 -10.28 -16.65
C GLU A 104 2.99 -10.46 -15.23
N VAL A 105 2.35 -9.80 -14.27
CA VAL A 105 2.75 -9.80 -12.87
C VAL A 105 2.64 -11.18 -12.23
N GLU A 106 1.62 -11.95 -12.59
CA GLU A 106 1.43 -13.32 -12.10
C GLU A 106 2.66 -14.20 -12.33
N ARG A 107 3.48 -13.91 -13.34
CA ARG A 107 4.72 -14.65 -13.63
C ARG A 107 5.81 -14.46 -12.57
N TYR A 108 5.73 -13.39 -11.77
CA TYR A 108 6.71 -13.12 -10.72
C TYR A 108 6.38 -13.80 -9.39
N PHE A 109 5.17 -14.35 -9.24
CA PHE A 109 4.78 -15.08 -8.04
C PHE A 109 5.14 -16.57 -8.17
N PRO A 110 5.46 -17.24 -7.04
CA PRO A 110 5.72 -18.67 -7.06
C PRO A 110 4.49 -19.44 -7.55
N VAL A 111 4.74 -20.43 -8.41
CA VAL A 111 3.73 -21.36 -8.94
C VAL A 111 3.74 -22.58 -8.04
N ASP A 112 3.26 -22.48 -6.80
CA ASP A 112 3.12 -23.69 -5.98
C ASP A 112 1.85 -24.44 -6.42
N GLY A 113 1.95 -25.76 -6.58
CA GLY A 113 0.85 -26.62 -7.05
C GLY A 113 -0.38 -26.66 -6.13
N GLU A 114 -0.33 -25.98 -4.97
CA GLU A 114 -1.43 -25.82 -4.00
C GLU A 114 -1.94 -24.38 -3.89
N THR A 115 -1.26 -23.40 -4.51
CA THR A 115 -1.68 -21.99 -4.44
C THR A 115 -2.87 -21.78 -5.36
N GLY A 116 -3.92 -21.17 -4.80
CA GLY A 116 -5.13 -20.86 -5.52
C GLY A 116 -4.85 -20.13 -6.83
N THR A 117 -5.76 -20.33 -7.76
CA THR A 117 -5.84 -19.67 -9.07
C THR A 117 -5.50 -18.17 -9.01
N ALA A 118 -5.23 -17.57 -10.18
CA ALA A 118 -5.18 -16.11 -10.45
C ALA A 118 -6.10 -15.22 -9.58
N LYS A 119 -7.25 -15.75 -9.14
CA LYS A 119 -8.20 -15.12 -8.19
C LYS A 119 -7.63 -14.64 -6.85
N ASP A 120 -6.45 -15.10 -6.42
CA ASP A 120 -5.90 -14.69 -5.11
C ASP A 120 -4.99 -13.44 -5.17
N LEU A 121 -4.79 -12.84 -6.35
CA LEU A 121 -3.98 -11.63 -6.49
C LEU A 121 -4.82 -10.37 -6.27
N LEU A 122 -4.60 -9.71 -5.12
CA LEU A 122 -5.29 -8.47 -4.79
C LEU A 122 -4.66 -7.25 -5.45
N LYS A 123 -5.48 -6.26 -5.76
CA LYS A 123 -5.10 -4.98 -6.35
C LYS A 123 -5.29 -3.89 -5.31
N ILE A 124 -4.18 -3.48 -4.69
CA ILE A 124 -4.16 -2.53 -3.58
C ILE A 124 -3.73 -1.16 -4.09
N LEU A 125 -4.52 -0.13 -3.76
CA LEU A 125 -4.16 1.26 -4.02
C LEU A 125 -3.80 1.99 -2.73
N VAL A 126 -2.58 2.55 -2.68
CA VAL A 126 -2.15 3.42 -1.58
C VAL A 126 -2.41 4.87 -1.94
N LEU A 127 -3.08 5.60 -1.06
CA LEU A 127 -3.51 6.98 -1.31
C LEU A 127 -3.42 7.86 -0.04
N PRO A 128 -3.27 9.19 -0.16
CA PRO A 128 -3.25 10.12 0.98
C PRO A 128 -4.48 9.97 1.89
N GLY A 129 -5.66 9.88 1.27
CA GLY A 129 -6.94 9.71 1.93
C GLY A 129 -8.10 9.97 0.97
N LEU A 130 -9.27 9.46 1.34
CA LEU A 130 -10.52 9.79 0.68
C LEU A 130 -11.21 10.98 1.35
N PRO A 131 -12.18 11.64 0.67
CA PRO A 131 -13.11 12.55 1.31
C PRO A 131 -13.73 11.89 2.56
N THR A 132 -13.86 12.67 3.63
CA THR A 132 -14.45 12.20 4.91
C THR A 132 -15.95 12.47 4.99
N ALA A 133 -16.45 13.41 4.19
CA ALA A 133 -17.86 13.77 4.13
C ALA A 133 -18.59 12.88 3.12
N ASP A 134 -19.73 12.33 3.55
CA ASP A 134 -20.72 11.79 2.63
C ASP A 134 -21.45 12.94 1.91
N PRO A 135 -21.84 12.76 0.63
CA PRO A 135 -21.80 11.52 -0.16
C PRO A 135 -20.48 11.25 -0.91
N PHE A 136 -19.53 12.18 -0.88
CA PHE A 136 -18.30 12.09 -1.68
C PHE A 136 -17.42 10.89 -1.31
N LYS A 137 -17.42 10.50 -0.03
CA LYS A 137 -16.73 9.30 0.44
C LYS A 137 -17.27 8.04 -0.22
N SER A 138 -18.58 7.82 -0.12
CA SER A 138 -19.25 6.64 -0.66
C SER A 138 -19.19 6.58 -2.19
N GLU A 139 -19.29 7.71 -2.89
CA GLU A 139 -19.09 7.76 -4.35
C GLU A 139 -17.66 7.39 -4.74
N SER A 140 -16.64 7.90 -4.02
CA SER A 140 -15.24 7.57 -4.31
C SER A 140 -14.95 6.08 -4.10
N VAL A 141 -15.47 5.49 -3.03
CA VAL A 141 -15.35 4.05 -2.76
C VAL A 141 -15.98 3.23 -3.89
N ARG A 142 -17.21 3.56 -4.29
CA ARG A 142 -17.90 2.86 -5.39
C ARG A 142 -17.11 2.93 -6.68
N LEU A 143 -16.64 4.11 -7.05
CA LEU A 143 -15.87 4.31 -8.27
C LEU A 143 -14.58 3.47 -8.28
N LEU A 144 -13.86 3.40 -7.16
CA LEU A 144 -12.66 2.57 -7.04
C LEU A 144 -12.97 1.08 -7.19
N GLN A 145 -14.04 0.60 -6.53
CA GLN A 145 -14.48 -0.79 -6.62
C GLN A 145 -14.95 -1.17 -8.03
N GLU A 146 -15.74 -0.31 -8.68
CA GLU A 146 -16.21 -0.49 -10.06
C GLU A 146 -15.05 -0.55 -11.07
N LYS A 147 -13.96 0.16 -10.76
CA LYS A 147 -12.74 0.13 -11.57
C LYS A 147 -11.82 -1.04 -11.27
N GLY A 148 -12.20 -1.93 -10.34
CA GLY A 148 -11.50 -3.18 -10.04
C GLY A 148 -10.41 -3.08 -8.98
N VAL A 149 -10.38 -2.00 -8.18
CA VAL A 149 -9.53 -1.94 -6.99
C VAL A 149 -10.14 -2.84 -5.92
N ASP A 150 -9.34 -3.78 -5.41
CA ASP A 150 -9.80 -4.76 -4.42
C ASP A 150 -9.74 -4.17 -2.99
N ALA A 151 -8.73 -3.34 -2.71
CA ALA A 151 -8.62 -2.67 -1.42
C ALA A 151 -7.76 -1.39 -1.48
N ILE A 152 -7.89 -0.53 -0.47
CA ILE A 152 -7.14 0.70 -0.33
C ILE A 152 -6.40 0.79 1.00
N LEU A 153 -5.22 1.40 0.98
CA LEU A 153 -4.44 1.70 2.17
C LEU A 153 -4.16 3.20 2.23
N SER A 154 -4.46 3.83 3.36
CA SER A 154 -4.17 5.26 3.53
C SER A 154 -2.77 5.49 4.09
N PHE A 155 -2.08 6.56 3.70
CA PHE A 155 -0.83 6.94 4.37
C PHE A 155 -1.03 7.14 5.87
N ARG A 156 -2.20 7.66 6.30
CA ARG A 156 -2.50 7.81 7.72
C ARG A 156 -2.49 6.48 8.47
N SER A 157 -3.16 5.45 7.94
CA SER A 157 -3.21 4.13 8.59
C SER A 157 -1.85 3.44 8.56
N LEU A 158 -1.16 3.51 7.42
CA LEU A 158 0.20 3.01 7.25
C LEU A 158 1.18 3.64 8.26
N LEU A 159 1.22 4.97 8.33
CA LEU A 159 2.14 5.69 9.21
C LEU A 159 1.81 5.44 10.68
N GLY A 160 0.52 5.42 11.05
CA GLY A 160 0.11 5.11 12.42
C GLY A 160 0.59 3.74 12.90
N ASP A 161 0.50 2.73 12.03
CA ASP A 161 0.97 1.38 12.34
C ASP A 161 2.51 1.27 12.33
N LEU A 162 3.20 1.97 11.44
CA LEU A 162 4.66 2.05 11.48
C LEU A 162 5.16 2.70 12.78
N ILE A 163 4.56 3.82 13.20
CA ILE A 163 4.94 4.53 14.43
C ILE A 163 4.76 3.62 15.66
N SER A 164 3.66 2.86 15.71
CA SER A 164 3.39 1.95 16.83
C SER A 164 4.38 0.79 16.89
N LYS A 165 4.81 0.26 15.74
CA LYS A 165 5.75 -0.87 15.62
C LYS A 165 7.22 -0.49 15.73
N VAL A 166 7.58 0.77 15.48
CA VAL A 166 8.97 1.21 15.62
C VAL A 166 9.37 1.25 17.10
N GLU A 167 10.41 0.49 17.43
CA GLU A 167 10.94 0.35 18.78
C GLU A 167 12.22 1.19 18.95
N ILE A 168 12.30 1.96 20.05
CA ILE A 168 13.46 2.82 20.35
C ILE A 168 14.75 1.99 20.56
N ASN A 169 14.61 0.77 21.07
CA ASN A 169 15.75 -0.10 21.41
C ASN A 169 16.18 -1.03 20.27
N LYS A 170 15.50 -1.01 19.13
CA LYS A 170 15.83 -1.82 17.95
C LYS A 170 16.68 -1.05 16.95
N SER A 171 17.60 -1.72 16.26
CA SER A 171 18.44 -1.09 15.24
C SER A 171 17.87 -1.29 13.83
N TYR A 172 17.51 -0.21 13.16
CA TYR A 172 16.97 -0.21 11.79
C TYR A 172 18.02 0.20 10.74
N ARG A 173 19.28 -0.23 10.87
CA ARG A 173 20.44 0.32 10.10
C ARG A 173 20.30 0.30 8.58
N LYS A 174 19.39 -0.52 8.04
CA LYS A 174 19.15 -0.66 6.60
C LYS A 174 17.98 0.18 6.08
N SER A 175 17.28 0.90 6.95
CA SER A 175 16.12 1.72 6.60
C SER A 175 16.27 3.12 7.20
N ASP A 176 16.58 4.10 6.37
CA ASP A 176 16.62 5.51 6.79
C ASP A 176 15.26 5.99 7.30
N THR A 177 14.16 5.56 6.68
CA THR A 177 12.79 5.87 7.09
C THR A 177 12.50 5.45 8.54
N LEU A 178 12.64 4.16 8.84
CA LEU A 178 12.46 3.64 10.21
C LEU A 178 13.46 4.23 11.22
N GLN A 179 14.68 4.57 10.79
CA GLN A 179 15.64 5.25 11.67
C GLN A 179 15.20 6.67 12.02
N VAL A 180 14.70 7.44 11.05
CA VAL A 180 14.13 8.77 11.32
C VAL A 180 12.95 8.64 12.28
N MET A 181 12.02 7.71 12.03
CA MET A 181 10.89 7.46 12.93
C MET A 181 11.35 7.10 14.35
N ARG A 182 12.38 6.26 14.46
CA ARG A 182 13.00 5.87 15.74
C ARG A 182 13.63 7.06 16.46
N ILE A 183 14.38 7.91 15.74
CA ILE A 183 14.97 9.14 16.30
C ILE A 183 13.85 10.03 16.84
N LEU A 184 12.82 10.30 16.04
CA LEU A 184 11.70 11.14 16.46
C LEU A 184 10.98 10.57 17.69
N LYS A 185 10.80 9.24 17.76
CA LYS A 185 10.21 8.56 18.93
C LYS A 185 11.11 8.64 20.17
N ASN A 186 12.44 8.51 20.00
CA ASN A 186 13.42 8.60 21.10
C ASN A 186 13.48 9.98 21.75
N TYR A 187 13.13 11.04 21.02
CA TYR A 187 13.06 12.42 21.52
C TYR A 187 11.63 12.88 21.81
N ASP A 188 10.68 11.95 21.97
CA ASP A 188 9.28 12.22 22.29
C ASP A 188 8.54 13.14 21.28
N LEU A 189 9.05 13.26 20.06
CA LEU A 189 8.45 14.05 18.97
C LEU A 189 7.34 13.27 18.24
N LEU A 190 7.36 11.93 18.35
CA LEU A 190 6.27 11.06 17.91
C LEU A 190 5.73 10.30 19.12
N LYS A 191 4.43 10.44 19.37
CA LYS A 191 3.71 9.65 20.35
C LYS A 191 3.04 8.47 19.65
N ASP A 192 2.94 7.35 20.35
CA ASP A 192 2.08 6.26 19.90
C ASP A 192 0.65 6.79 19.71
N PRO A 193 -0.15 6.23 18.77
CA PRO A 193 -1.54 6.61 18.58
C PRO A 193 -2.33 6.25 19.83
N GLN A 194 -2.32 7.14 20.82
CA GLN A 194 -3.10 7.00 22.03
C GLN A 194 -4.57 7.18 21.62
N LEU A 195 -5.44 6.26 22.04
CA LEU A 195 -6.88 6.55 22.03
C LEU A 195 -7.05 7.84 22.85
N ASP A 196 -7.45 8.93 22.21
CA ASP A 196 -7.90 10.18 22.85
C ASP A 196 -9.18 9.87 23.67
N LEU A 197 -9.06 9.03 24.70
CA LEU A 197 -10.16 8.64 25.59
C LEU A 197 -10.49 9.75 26.60
N PHE A 198 -9.63 10.76 26.71
CA PHE A 198 -9.85 11.90 27.60
C PHE A 198 -9.39 13.19 26.93
N LYS A 199 -10.22 13.74 26.03
CA LYS A 199 -10.23 15.19 25.84
C LYS A 199 -10.98 15.79 27.02
N ARG A 200 -10.27 16.52 27.88
CA ARG A 200 -10.85 17.45 28.86
C ARG A 200 -11.25 18.74 28.17
#